data_AF-A0A8T7HY27-F1
#
_entry.id   AF-A0A8T7HY27-F1
#
_cell.length_a   1.000
_cell.length_b   1.000
_cell.length_c   1.000
_cell.angle_alpha   90.00
_cell.angle_beta   90.00
_cell.angle_gamma   90.00
#
_symmetry.space_group_name_H-M   'P 1'
#
loop_
_entity.id
_entity.type
_entity.pdbx_description
1 polymer ?
#
loop_
_entity_poly.entity_id
_entity_poly.type
_entity_poly.pdbx_seq_one_letter_code
_entity_poly.pdbx_strand_id
1 'polypeptide(L)'
;MHIIISAIAALAGLFWALNRLSEAGFNLNSLNPFLWARRRRWEKQYGTKPIHGLTEPVEVVAVLACGIASFESGITTDAKQRLQQLFAAEFQLSEAQSEALYSASMHLLKDTDNLAGEVRLILKPTLASFSAQQHLRMMELLQQVAALESPASKAQQEVIEQVKAQFQRRANTGNWPS
;
A
#
# COMPACT_ATOMS: atom_id res chain seq x y z
N MET A 1 10.20 -52.41 25.49
CA MET A 1 10.27 -51.57 26.71
C MET A 1 11.48 -50.62 26.75
N HIS A 2 12.57 -50.86 26.01
CA HIS A 2 13.72 -49.92 25.96
C HIS A 2 13.44 -48.61 25.20
N ILE A 3 12.59 -48.63 24.16
CA ILE A 3 12.24 -47.44 23.35
C ILE A 3 11.57 -46.35 24.19
N ILE A 4 10.73 -46.75 25.14
CA ILE A 4 10.02 -45.82 26.03
C ILE A 4 11.02 -45.17 27.00
N ILE A 5 11.95 -45.96 27.55
CA ILE A 5 12.98 -45.45 28.47
C ILE A 5 13.93 -44.50 27.74
N SER A 6 14.35 -44.83 26.51
CA SER A 6 15.18 -43.92 25.70
C SER A 6 14.44 -42.64 25.31
N ALA A 7 13.13 -42.73 25.03
CA ALA A 7 12.31 -41.56 24.74
C ALA A 7 12.20 -40.62 25.96
N ILE A 8 11.96 -41.18 27.15
CA ILE A 8 11.89 -40.42 28.39
C ILE A 8 13.25 -39.77 28.72
N ALA A 9 14.35 -40.52 28.57
CA ALA A 9 15.69 -39.99 28.82
C ALA A 9 16.07 -38.88 27.83
N ALA A 10 15.71 -39.02 26.55
CA ALA A 10 15.91 -37.98 25.54
C ALA A 10 15.10 -36.72 25.85
N LEU A 11 13.85 -36.86 26.29
CA LEU A 11 13.01 -35.74 26.70
C LEU A 11 13.58 -35.03 27.95
N ALA A 12 14.03 -35.79 28.95
CA ALA A 12 14.65 -35.23 30.15
C ALA A 12 15.94 -34.45 29.81
N GLY A 13 16.78 -34.99 28.93
CA GLY A 13 17.97 -34.30 28.43
C GLY A 13 17.64 -33.01 27.66
N LEU A 14 16.59 -33.04 26.84
CA LEU A 14 16.10 -31.86 26.12
C LEU A 14 15.61 -30.76 27.09
N PHE A 15 14.81 -31.12 28.09
CA PHE A 15 14.35 -30.15 29.11
C PHE A 15 15.51 -29.57 29.92
N TRP A 16 16.48 -30.40 30.31
CA TRP A 16 17.68 -29.93 31.01
C TRP A 16 18.48 -28.95 30.14
N ALA A 17 18.67 -29.26 28.86
CA ALA A 17 19.37 -28.38 27.92
C ALA A 17 18.64 -27.05 27.71
N LEU A 18 17.31 -27.08 27.54
CA LEU A 18 16.50 -25.87 27.40
C LEU A 18 16.53 -25.00 28.67
N ASN A 19 16.49 -25.62 29.86
CA ASN A 19 16.58 -24.90 31.12
C ASN A 19 17.95 -24.25 31.31
N ARG A 20 19.05 -24.96 31.00
CA ARG A 20 20.41 -24.41 31.02
C ARG A 20 20.60 -23.27 30.03
N LEU A 21 20.01 -23.40 28.84
CA LEU A 21 20.06 -22.36 27.82
C LEU A 21 19.30 -21.09 28.27
N SER A 22 18.14 -21.25 28.90
CA SER A 22 17.40 -20.14 29.52
C SER A 22 18.17 -19.48 30.66
N GLU A 23 18.82 -20.26 31.53
CA GLU A 23 19.70 -19.76 32.62
C GLU A 23 20.91 -18.98 32.07
N ALA A 24 21.41 -19.34 30.88
CA ALA A 24 22.47 -18.61 30.18
C ALA A 24 21.98 -17.29 29.52
N GLY A 25 20.72 -16.90 29.74
CA GLY A 25 20.13 -15.65 29.23
C GLY A 25 19.56 -15.74 27.81
N PHE A 26 19.52 -16.94 27.21
CA PHE A 26 18.94 -17.12 25.89
C PHE A 26 17.40 -17.12 25.98
N ASN A 27 16.77 -16.17 25.30
CA ASN A 27 15.33 -16.05 25.31
C ASN A 27 14.69 -17.11 24.40
N LEU A 28 14.02 -18.11 24.98
CA LEU A 28 13.32 -19.17 24.24
C LEU A 28 12.22 -18.62 23.30
N ASN A 29 11.66 -17.42 23.56
CA ASN A 29 10.74 -16.76 22.64
C ASN A 29 11.40 -16.35 21.31
N SER A 30 12.74 -16.29 21.23
CA SER A 30 13.46 -16.04 19.97
C SER A 30 13.34 -17.20 18.97
N LEU A 31 13.05 -18.42 19.46
CA LEU A 31 12.83 -19.61 18.65
C LEU A 31 11.36 -19.79 18.23
N ASN A 32 10.47 -18.89 18.65
CA ASN A 32 9.06 -18.98 18.28
C ASN A 32 8.89 -18.62 16.78
N PRO A 33 8.48 -19.58 15.93
CA PRO A 33 8.40 -19.35 14.48
C PRO A 33 7.38 -18.27 14.10
N PHE A 34 6.32 -18.10 14.88
CA PHE A 34 5.30 -17.06 14.65
C PHE A 34 5.82 -15.66 14.99
N LEU A 35 6.54 -15.52 16.11
CA LEU A 35 7.13 -14.24 16.51
C LEU A 35 8.21 -13.80 15.52
N TRP A 36 9.05 -14.73 15.07
CA TRP A 36 10.04 -14.48 14.03
C TRP A 36 9.40 -14.08 12.70
N ALA A 37 8.35 -14.79 12.27
CA ALA A 37 7.64 -14.47 11.03
C ALA A 37 6.99 -13.08 11.10
N ARG A 38 6.37 -12.72 12.24
CA ARG A 38 5.80 -11.39 12.46
C ARG A 38 6.88 -10.30 12.46
N ARG A 39 7.98 -10.50 13.20
CA ARG A 39 9.11 -9.55 13.24
C ARG A 39 9.67 -9.27 11.86
N ARG A 40 9.92 -10.31 11.06
CA ARG A 40 10.39 -10.14 9.67
C ARG A 40 9.41 -9.38 8.78
N ARG A 41 8.10 -9.55 8.97
CA ARG A 41 7.10 -8.75 8.23
C ARG A 41 7.17 -7.29 8.61
N TRP A 42 7.34 -6.99 9.90
CA TRP A 42 7.44 -5.63 10.42
C TRP A 42 8.75 -4.95 10.03
N GLU A 43 9.88 -5.66 10.09
CA GLU A 43 11.19 -5.16 9.61
C GLU A 43 11.14 -4.74 8.14
N LYS A 44 10.36 -5.43 7.30
CA LYS A 44 10.17 -5.07 5.89
C LYS A 44 9.29 -3.83 5.69
N GLN A 45 8.42 -3.52 6.66
CA GLN A 45 7.53 -2.35 6.65
C GLN A 45 8.18 -1.15 7.36
N TYR A 46 9.17 -1.42 8.22
CA TYR A 46 9.89 -0.40 8.98
C TYR A 46 10.79 0.40 8.03
N GLY A 47 10.56 1.71 7.96
CA GLY A 47 11.31 2.64 7.10
C GLY A 47 10.78 2.80 5.66
N THR A 48 9.70 2.10 5.28
CA THR A 48 8.99 2.38 4.02
C THR A 48 7.91 3.45 4.22
N LYS A 49 7.75 4.36 3.26
CA LYS A 49 6.69 5.39 3.33
C LYS A 49 5.31 4.72 3.36
N PRO A 50 4.36 5.20 4.19
CA PRO A 50 3.02 4.61 4.27
C PRO A 50 2.29 4.48 2.93
N ILE A 51 2.50 5.42 2.00
CA ILE A 51 1.96 5.39 0.63
C ILE A 51 2.39 4.16 -0.19
N HIS A 52 3.49 3.49 0.15
CA HIS A 52 3.97 2.29 -0.54
C HIS A 52 3.32 1.00 -0.01
N GLY A 53 2.57 1.10 1.08
CA GLY A 53 1.90 -0.02 1.75
C GLY A 53 0.41 -0.16 1.44
N LEU A 54 -0.13 0.66 0.54
CA LEU A 54 -1.55 0.65 0.19
C LEU A 54 -1.90 -0.67 -0.52
N THR A 55 -2.92 -1.37 -0.02
CA THR A 55 -3.35 -2.68 -0.55
C THR A 55 -4.66 -2.61 -1.32
N GLU A 56 -5.45 -1.58 -1.08
CA GLU A 56 -6.75 -1.40 -1.72
C GLU A 56 -6.64 -0.48 -2.96
N PRO A 57 -7.18 -0.89 -4.13
CA PRO A 57 -7.19 -0.06 -5.32
C PRO A 57 -7.78 1.34 -5.09
N VAL A 58 -8.86 1.44 -4.33
CA VAL A 58 -9.55 2.71 -4.03
C VAL A 58 -8.63 3.70 -3.33
N GLU A 59 -7.87 3.24 -2.33
CA GLU A 59 -6.92 4.09 -1.60
C GLU A 59 -5.80 4.60 -2.52
N VAL A 60 -5.28 3.73 -3.40
CA VAL A 60 -4.25 4.12 -4.37
C VAL A 60 -4.77 5.16 -5.37
N VAL A 61 -5.97 4.94 -5.92
CA VAL A 61 -6.58 5.91 -6.84
C VAL A 61 -6.79 7.25 -6.15
N ALA A 62 -7.31 7.24 -4.91
CA ALA A 62 -7.56 8.46 -4.15
C ALA A 62 -6.26 9.22 -3.84
N VAL A 63 -5.19 8.54 -3.44
CA VAL A 63 -3.87 9.15 -3.20
C VAL A 63 -3.29 9.75 -4.48
N LEU A 64 -3.35 9.03 -5.60
CA LEU A 64 -2.86 9.55 -6.88
C LEU A 64 -3.68 10.76 -7.35
N ALA A 65 -5.01 10.71 -7.22
CA ALA A 65 -5.88 11.83 -7.57
C ALA A 65 -5.63 13.06 -6.68
N CYS A 66 -5.55 12.89 -5.36
CA CYS A 66 -5.22 13.98 -4.43
C CYS A 66 -3.85 14.59 -4.73
N GLY A 67 -2.86 13.75 -5.08
CA GLY A 67 -1.53 14.20 -5.43
C GLY A 67 -1.48 14.96 -6.76
N ILE A 68 -2.28 14.55 -7.75
CA ILE A 68 -2.44 15.30 -9.00
C ILE A 68 -3.09 16.66 -8.74
N ALA A 69 -4.13 16.71 -7.91
CA ALA A 69 -4.84 17.94 -7.56
C ALA A 69 -3.96 18.94 -6.80
N SER A 70 -2.93 18.48 -6.08
CA SER A 70 -2.11 19.35 -5.21
C SER A 70 -0.93 20.05 -5.90
N PHE A 71 -0.61 19.75 -7.16
CA PHE A 71 0.59 20.26 -7.85
C PHE A 71 0.67 21.78 -8.05
N GLU A 72 -0.43 22.47 -8.33
CA GLU A 72 -0.34 23.84 -8.87
C GLU A 72 -0.18 24.95 -7.83
N SER A 73 -0.69 24.80 -6.61
CA SER A 73 -0.39 25.70 -5.46
C SER A 73 -1.11 25.27 -4.17
N GLY A 74 -1.44 23.99 -4.05
CA GLY A 74 -2.38 23.50 -3.05
C GLY A 74 -3.83 23.51 -3.55
N ILE A 75 -4.67 22.70 -2.92
CA ILE A 75 -6.04 22.45 -3.35
C ILE A 75 -6.94 23.58 -2.84
N THR A 76 -7.63 24.30 -3.74
CA THR A 76 -8.66 25.28 -3.36
C THR A 76 -9.86 24.60 -2.71
N THR A 77 -10.68 25.34 -1.96
CA THR A 77 -11.90 24.79 -1.33
C THR A 77 -12.85 24.20 -2.38
N ASP A 78 -12.99 24.86 -3.53
CA ASP A 78 -13.84 24.39 -4.63
C ASP A 78 -13.27 23.12 -5.28
N ALA A 79 -11.95 23.06 -5.51
CA ALA A 79 -11.30 21.86 -6.03
C ALA A 79 -11.41 20.68 -5.05
N LYS A 80 -11.28 20.93 -3.74
CA LYS A 80 -11.52 19.92 -2.70
C LYS A 80 -12.95 19.37 -2.80
N GLN A 81 -13.96 20.25 -2.86
CA GLN A 81 -15.36 19.83 -2.95
C GLN A 81 -15.64 19.02 -4.22
N ARG A 82 -15.14 19.48 -5.37
CA ARG A 82 -15.28 18.74 -6.64
C ARG A 82 -14.58 17.39 -6.59
N LEU A 83 -13.38 17.32 -6.03
CA LEU A 83 -12.65 16.07 -5.85
C LEU A 83 -13.41 15.08 -4.95
N GLN A 84 -14.01 15.57 -3.85
CA GLN A 84 -14.86 14.76 -2.98
C GLN A 84 -16.14 14.27 -3.69
N GLN A 85 -16.74 15.11 -4.53
CA GLN A 85 -17.88 14.70 -5.36
C GLN A 85 -17.49 13.62 -6.37
N LEU A 86 -16.32 13.74 -7.01
CA LEU A 86 -15.78 12.72 -7.91
C LEU A 86 -15.56 11.39 -7.17
N PHE A 87 -15.00 11.42 -5.95
CA PHE A 87 -14.83 10.21 -5.14
C PHE A 87 -16.16 9.59 -4.73
N ALA A 88 -17.14 10.40 -4.33
CA ALA A 88 -18.47 9.92 -3.96
C ALA A 88 -19.16 9.22 -5.15
N ALA A 89 -19.05 9.79 -6.34
CA ALA A 89 -19.61 9.22 -7.56
C ALA A 89 -18.88 7.95 -8.03
N GLU A 90 -17.54 7.99 -8.11
CA GLU A 90 -16.74 6.89 -8.66
C GLU A 90 -16.73 5.66 -7.74
N PHE A 91 -16.63 5.89 -6.42
CA PHE A 91 -16.51 4.82 -5.43
C PHE A 91 -17.81 4.53 -4.68
N GLN A 92 -18.92 5.20 -5.05
CA GLN A 92 -20.24 5.05 -4.40
C GLN A 92 -20.19 5.29 -2.88
N LEU A 93 -19.44 6.32 -2.48
CA LEU A 93 -19.22 6.66 -1.07
C LEU A 93 -20.22 7.70 -0.60
N SER A 94 -20.53 7.68 0.70
CA SER A 94 -21.21 8.81 1.34
C SER A 94 -20.30 10.04 1.39
N GLU A 95 -20.87 11.22 1.57
CA GLU A 95 -20.11 12.47 1.72
C GLU A 95 -19.06 12.37 2.84
N ALA A 96 -19.45 11.83 4.00
CA ALA A 96 -18.54 11.63 5.13
C ALA A 96 -17.40 10.64 4.82
N GLN A 97 -17.68 9.57 4.05
CA GLN A 97 -16.66 8.62 3.61
C GLN A 97 -15.70 9.25 2.60
N SER A 98 -16.23 10.05 1.67
CA SER A 98 -15.43 10.79 0.69
C SER A 98 -14.50 11.80 1.36
N GLU A 99 -15.00 12.52 2.37
CA GLU A 99 -14.17 13.43 3.16
C GLU A 99 -13.07 12.69 3.94
N ALA A 100 -13.41 11.58 4.58
CA ALA A 100 -12.44 10.76 5.30
C ALA A 100 -11.35 10.22 4.35
N LEU A 101 -11.74 9.73 3.17
CA LEU A 101 -10.83 9.23 2.13
C LEU A 101 -9.89 10.33 1.62
N TYR A 102 -10.43 11.53 1.35
CA TYR A 102 -9.62 12.69 0.96
C TYR A 102 -8.61 13.06 2.05
N SER A 103 -9.06 13.18 3.30
CA SER A 103 -8.21 13.57 4.44
C SER A 103 -7.08 12.55 4.66
N ALA A 104 -7.41 11.25 4.63
CA ALA A 104 -6.42 10.18 4.73
C ALA A 104 -5.41 10.23 3.57
N SER A 105 -5.88 10.44 2.33
CA SER A 105 -5.03 10.54 1.15
C SER A 105 -4.06 11.72 1.21
N MET A 106 -4.55 12.89 1.60
CA MET A 106 -3.70 14.09 1.78
C MET A 106 -2.70 13.91 2.92
N HIS A 107 -3.08 13.24 4.00
CA HIS A 107 -2.15 12.93 5.10
C HIS A 107 -0.99 12.05 4.62
N LEU A 108 -1.29 11.03 3.82
CA LEU A 108 -0.31 10.12 3.25
C LEU A 108 0.68 10.82 2.29
N LEU A 109 0.24 11.87 1.60
CA LEU A 109 1.06 12.62 0.64
C LEU A 109 2.04 13.61 1.26
N LYS A 110 1.92 13.93 2.55
CA LYS A 110 2.74 14.98 3.21
C LYS A 110 4.25 14.82 3.04
N ASP A 111 4.73 13.57 3.00
CA ASP A 111 6.16 13.25 2.89
C ASP A 111 6.57 12.86 1.45
N THR A 112 5.80 13.28 0.45
CA THR A 112 6.00 12.90 -0.97
C THR A 112 6.34 14.11 -1.84
N ASP A 113 7.64 14.37 -2.02
CA ASP A 113 8.11 15.48 -2.87
C ASP A 113 8.07 15.16 -4.37
N ASN A 114 8.20 13.89 -4.75
CA ASN A 114 8.21 13.45 -6.15
C ASN A 114 7.21 12.32 -6.37
N LEU A 115 5.94 12.68 -6.55
CA LEU A 115 4.87 11.70 -6.78
C LEU A 115 5.13 10.84 -8.02
N ALA A 116 5.58 11.45 -9.14
CA ALA A 116 5.84 10.74 -10.39
C ALA A 116 6.88 9.62 -10.23
N GLY A 117 7.97 9.89 -9.50
CA GLY A 117 9.00 8.89 -9.19
C GLY A 117 8.52 7.77 -8.27
N GLU A 118 7.48 8.01 -7.48
CA GLU A 118 6.95 7.06 -6.49
C GLU A 118 5.77 6.24 -7.01
N VAL A 119 5.14 6.59 -8.14
CA VAL A 119 4.01 5.88 -8.75
C VAL A 119 4.23 4.37 -8.81
N ARG A 120 5.43 3.92 -9.23
CA ARG A 120 5.76 2.49 -9.30
C ARG A 120 5.66 1.80 -7.93
N LEU A 121 6.14 2.46 -6.88
CA LEU A 121 6.14 1.90 -5.52
C LEU A 121 4.74 1.91 -4.92
N ILE A 122 3.96 2.97 -5.18
CA ILE A 122 2.58 3.12 -4.73
C ILE A 122 1.67 2.05 -5.37
N LEU A 123 1.80 1.83 -6.69
CA LEU A 123 0.96 0.85 -7.39
C LEU A 123 1.40 -0.60 -7.17
N LYS A 124 2.67 -0.86 -6.83
CA LYS A 124 3.22 -2.22 -6.76
C LYS A 124 2.37 -3.22 -5.94
N PRO A 125 1.84 -2.88 -4.75
CA PRO A 125 1.09 -3.85 -3.96
C PRO A 125 -0.31 -4.12 -4.53
N THR A 126 -0.93 -3.13 -5.19
CA THR A 126 -2.30 -3.22 -5.69
C THR A 126 -2.39 -3.55 -7.17
N LEU A 127 -1.27 -3.51 -7.91
CA LEU A 127 -1.25 -3.61 -9.36
C LEU A 127 -1.96 -4.87 -9.86
N ALA A 128 -1.87 -6.00 -9.14
CA ALA A 128 -2.53 -7.24 -9.50
C ALA A 128 -4.06 -7.24 -9.27
N SER A 129 -4.53 -6.45 -8.31
CA SER A 129 -5.93 -6.41 -7.87
C SER A 129 -6.84 -5.58 -8.79
N PHE A 130 -6.28 -4.75 -9.66
CA PHE A 130 -7.06 -3.98 -10.63
C PHE A 130 -7.60 -4.87 -11.76
N SER A 131 -8.90 -4.77 -12.03
CA SER A 131 -9.50 -5.24 -13.27
C SER A 131 -9.22 -4.29 -14.43
N ALA A 132 -9.39 -4.78 -15.66
CA ALA A 132 -9.22 -3.95 -16.86
C ALA A 132 -10.16 -2.73 -16.86
N GLN A 133 -11.40 -2.91 -16.39
CA GLN A 133 -12.39 -1.83 -16.28
C GLN A 133 -12.00 -0.81 -15.21
N GLN A 134 -11.53 -1.26 -14.04
CA GLN A 134 -11.09 -0.38 -12.95
C GLN A 134 -9.88 0.48 -13.37
N HIS A 135 -8.96 -0.08 -14.15
CA HIS A 135 -7.86 0.69 -14.72
C HIS A 135 -8.35 1.83 -15.63
N LEU A 136 -9.29 1.56 -16.54
CA LEU A 136 -9.81 2.58 -17.46
C LEU A 136 -10.51 3.71 -16.69
N ARG A 137 -11.35 3.34 -15.71
CA ARG A 137 -12.04 4.29 -14.84
C ARG A 137 -11.07 5.14 -14.01
N MET A 138 -10.04 4.53 -13.45
CA MET A 138 -8.98 5.25 -12.76
C MET A 138 -8.31 6.27 -13.70
N MET A 139 -7.96 5.88 -14.93
CA MET A 139 -7.32 6.80 -15.89
C MET A 139 -8.24 7.97 -16.26
N GLU A 140 -9.54 7.70 -16.46
CA GLU A 140 -10.55 8.75 -16.68
C GLU A 140 -10.63 9.71 -15.50
N LEU A 141 -10.67 9.19 -14.27
CA LEU A 141 -10.69 10.00 -13.05
C LEU A 141 -9.44 10.87 -12.92
N LEU A 142 -8.25 10.30 -13.09
CA LEU A 142 -6.99 11.06 -12.97
C LEU A 142 -6.90 12.18 -14.02
N GLN A 143 -7.40 11.93 -15.24
CA GLN A 143 -7.47 12.94 -16.29
C GLN A 143 -8.45 14.07 -15.96
N GLN A 144 -9.62 13.72 -15.41
CA GLN A 144 -10.60 14.72 -14.94
C GLN A 144 -10.04 15.57 -13.81
N VAL A 145 -9.35 14.94 -12.86
CA VAL A 145 -8.73 15.62 -11.71
C VAL A 145 -7.63 16.58 -12.14
N ALA A 146 -6.78 16.17 -13.10
CA ALA A 146 -5.75 17.05 -13.66
C ALA A 146 -6.33 18.26 -14.41
N ALA A 147 -7.59 18.22 -14.83
CA ALA A 147 -8.28 19.28 -15.55
C ALA A 147 -9.30 20.07 -14.70
N LEU A 148 -9.30 19.90 -13.37
CA LEU A 148 -10.33 20.46 -12.48
C LEU A 148 -10.32 21.99 -12.40
N GLU A 149 -9.13 22.59 -12.36
CA GLU A 149 -8.93 24.04 -12.18
C GLU A 149 -8.35 24.70 -13.43
N SER A 150 -7.48 24.00 -14.14
CA SER A 150 -6.72 24.49 -15.28
C SER A 150 -6.44 23.33 -16.25
N PRO A 151 -5.98 23.60 -17.48
CA PRO A 151 -5.47 22.55 -18.34
C PRO A 151 -4.30 21.82 -17.67
N ALA A 152 -4.31 20.48 -17.71
CA ALA A 152 -3.34 19.64 -17.01
C ALA A 152 -1.88 20.08 -17.24
N SER A 153 -1.19 20.39 -16.14
CA SER A 153 0.22 20.79 -16.14
C SER A 153 1.15 19.63 -16.55
N LYS A 154 2.39 19.96 -16.92
CA LYS A 154 3.40 18.95 -17.27
C LYS A 154 3.66 17.94 -16.14
N ALA A 155 3.68 18.40 -14.89
CA ALA A 155 3.92 17.54 -13.72
C ALA A 155 2.74 16.57 -13.48
N GLN A 156 1.50 17.05 -13.62
CA GLN A 156 0.31 16.20 -13.54
C GLN A 156 0.29 15.15 -14.66
N GLN A 157 0.60 15.56 -15.90
CA GLN A 157 0.71 14.66 -17.04
C GLN A 157 1.81 13.61 -16.85
N GLU A 158 2.94 13.99 -16.25
CA GLU A 158 4.03 13.05 -15.95
C GLU A 158 3.56 11.93 -15.01
N VAL A 159 2.81 12.26 -13.95
CA VAL A 159 2.23 11.26 -13.05
C VAL A 159 1.29 10.32 -13.81
N ILE A 160 0.37 10.87 -14.61
CA ILE A 160 -0.60 10.10 -15.40
C ILE A 160 0.11 9.14 -16.37
N GLU A 161 1.16 9.60 -17.06
CA GLU A 161 1.94 8.75 -17.97
C GLU A 161 2.74 7.68 -17.21
N GLN A 162 3.27 7.95 -16.01
CA GLN A 162 3.90 6.92 -15.18
C GLN A 162 2.91 5.84 -14.74
N VAL A 163 1.67 6.23 -14.39
CA VAL A 163 0.60 5.29 -14.04
C VAL A 163 0.30 4.39 -15.23
N LYS A 164 0.03 5.00 -16.40
CA LYS A 164 -0.22 4.29 -17.66
C LYS A 164 0.91 3.32 -18.02
N ALA A 165 2.16 3.73 -17.85
CA ALA A 165 3.32 2.88 -18.10
C ALA A 165 3.36 1.64 -17.20
N GLN A 166 2.93 1.72 -15.93
CA GLN A 166 2.85 0.54 -15.05
C GLN A 166 1.81 -0.47 -15.56
N PHE A 167 0.64 0.00 -15.99
CA PHE A 167 -0.41 -0.88 -16.50
C PHE A 167 -0.08 -1.46 -17.88
N GLN A 168 0.59 -0.71 -18.75
CA GLN A 168 1.09 -1.24 -20.04
C GLN A 168 2.15 -2.34 -19.82
N ARG A 169 3.09 -2.14 -18.89
CA ARG A 169 4.07 -3.17 -18.52
C ARG A 169 3.38 -4.45 -18.05
N ARG A 170 2.32 -4.33 -17.23
CA ARG A 170 1.51 -5.47 -16.81
C ARG A 170 0.79 -6.15 -17.97
N ALA A 171 0.16 -5.38 -18.86
CA ALA A 171 -0.55 -5.92 -20.02
C ALA A 171 0.39 -6.72 -20.93
N ASN A 172 1.62 -6.24 -21.14
CA ASN A 172 2.65 -6.94 -21.92
C ASN A 172 3.10 -8.25 -21.25
N THR A 173 2.98 -8.37 -19.92
CA THR A 173 3.23 -9.63 -19.20
C THR A 173 2.02 -10.58 -19.14
N GLY A 174 0.88 -10.23 -19.76
CA GLY A 174 -0.28 -11.13 -19.92
C GLY A 174 -1.09 -11.41 -18.64
N ASN A 175 -0.93 -10.62 -17.58
CA ASN A 175 -1.41 -10.97 -16.24
C ASN A 175 -2.63 -10.13 -15.78
N TRP A 176 -3.72 -10.13 -16.56
CA TRP A 176 -5.01 -9.58 -16.13
C TRP A 176 -5.85 -10.68 -15.46
N PRO A 177 -6.39 -10.48 -14.25
CA PRO A 177 -7.43 -11.34 -13.72
C PRO A 177 -8.65 -11.21 -14.62
N SER A 178 -9.11 -12.36 -15.09
CA SER A 178 -10.36 -12.56 -15.83
C SER A 178 -11.57 -12.12 -15.00
#